data_AF-W7CE70-F1
#
_entry.id   AF-W7CE70-F1
#
_cell.length_a   1.000
_cell.length_b   1.000
_cell.length_c   1.000
_cell.angle_alpha   90.00
_cell.angle_beta   90.00
_cell.angle_gamma   90.00
#
_symmetry.space_group_name_H-M   'P 1'
#
loop_
_entity.id
_entity.type
_entity.pdbx_description
1 polymer ?
#
loop_
_entity_poly.entity_id
_entity_poly.type
_entity_poly.pdbx_seq_one_letter_code
_entity_poly.pdbx_strand_id
1 'polypeptide(L)'
;MYLVTVIVLACAILNTILRGVSLKQTLILGVVLLCLVLARKEFYRVKFVYTWSRALIDTFIFSVAIFVYLWIGIYNRPSLRKPHVVPDWMVVKSQEIWFLGIMGILIAGLILALLYVYTTYTTETLGSPYNKTKIEKHFATYGGNDISHLVHLRDKHIFWSSDDKLMFIYRTYADKMVIMGNPIGDLSYTQTAVEELMVRANQFGYRPVFYEIDEAMIAMLHEHGFDFMKIGEQGYVDVENFTLTGKKKKRLAGCYQ
;
A
#
# COMPACT_ATOMS: atom_id res chain seq x y z
N MET A 1 -2.51 12.49 -8.61
CA MET A 1 -1.47 11.86 -9.44
C MET A 1 -1.85 11.78 -10.92
N TYR A 2 -3.03 11.24 -11.26
CA TYR A 2 -3.54 11.16 -12.65
C TYR A 2 -3.45 12.47 -13.45
N LEU A 3 -3.95 13.58 -12.88
CA LEU A 3 -3.95 14.88 -13.57
C LEU A 3 -2.53 15.36 -13.91
N VAL A 4 -1.59 15.20 -12.98
CA VAL A 4 -0.18 15.57 -13.18
C VAL A 4 0.43 14.76 -14.31
N THR A 5 0.22 13.43 -14.31
CA THR A 5 0.73 12.56 -15.38
C THR A 5 0.12 12.90 -16.74
N VAL A 6 -1.17 13.24 -16.80
CA VAL A 6 -1.84 13.68 -18.03
C VAL A 6 -1.25 14.99 -18.55
N ILE A 7 -1.04 15.98 -17.67
CA ILE A 7 -0.46 17.27 -18.05
C ILE A 7 0.96 17.07 -18.59
N VAL A 8 1.79 16.29 -17.89
CA VAL A 8 3.16 16.00 -18.34
C VAL A 8 3.18 15.31 -19.70
N LEU A 9 2.32 14.31 -19.91
CA LEU A 9 2.23 13.61 -21.20
C LEU A 9 1.72 14.52 -22.32
N ALA A 10 0.72 15.37 -22.04
CA ALA A 10 0.21 16.34 -23.00
C ALA A 10 1.30 17.36 -23.41
N CYS A 11 2.04 17.90 -22.44
CA CYS A 11 3.19 18.78 -22.70
C CYS A 11 4.28 18.05 -23.52
N ALA A 12 4.56 16.78 -23.24
CA ALA A 12 5.53 16.00 -23.99
C ALA A 12 5.10 15.79 -25.45
N ILE A 13 3.82 15.48 -25.69
CA ILE A 13 3.24 15.36 -27.04
C ILE A 13 3.35 16.69 -27.79
N LEU A 14 2.93 17.79 -27.16
CA LEU A 14 2.99 19.13 -27.75
C LEU A 14 4.43 19.51 -28.13
N ASN A 15 5.39 19.31 -27.22
CA ASN A 15 6.80 19.59 -27.51
C ASN A 15 7.35 18.71 -28.64
N THR A 16 6.91 17.45 -28.74
CA THR A 16 7.32 16.53 -29.82
C THR A 16 6.78 16.98 -31.18
N ILE A 17 5.54 17.47 -31.23
CA ILE A 17 4.93 18.02 -32.44
C ILE A 17 5.65 19.32 -32.85
N LEU A 18 5.86 20.24 -31.92
CA LEU A 18 6.51 21.54 -32.18
C LEU A 18 7.95 21.39 -32.68
N ARG A 19 8.68 20.38 -32.20
CA ARG A 19 10.06 20.11 -32.62
C ARG A 19 10.17 19.21 -33.87
N GLY A 20 9.06 18.71 -34.41
CA GLY A 20 9.03 17.86 -35.61
C GLY A 20 9.77 16.52 -35.47
N VAL A 21 9.91 15.99 -34.24
CA VAL A 21 10.94 14.98 -33.89
C VAL A 21 10.68 13.59 -34.48
N SER A 22 9.41 13.21 -34.71
CA SER A 22 8.99 12.12 -35.62
C SER A 22 7.50 11.76 -35.39
N LEU A 23 6.81 11.31 -36.45
CA LEU A 23 5.41 10.87 -36.36
C LEU A 23 5.23 9.62 -35.48
N LYS A 24 6.25 8.74 -35.45
CA LYS A 24 6.25 7.51 -34.64
C LYS A 24 6.23 7.80 -33.14
N GLN A 25 7.03 8.77 -32.67
CA GLN A 25 7.09 9.13 -31.24
C GLN A 25 5.78 9.76 -30.76
N THR A 26 5.20 10.67 -31.55
CA THR A 26 3.91 11.29 -31.23
C THR A 26 2.79 10.24 -31.14
N LEU A 27 2.78 9.26 -32.05
CA LEU A 27 1.80 8.19 -32.04
C LEU A 27 1.91 7.32 -30.77
N ILE A 28 3.13 6.92 -30.39
CA ILE A 28 3.36 6.14 -29.16
C ILE A 28 2.89 6.91 -27.93
N LEU A 29 3.27 8.20 -27.80
CA LEU A 29 2.84 9.02 -26.67
C LEU A 29 1.31 9.22 -26.66
N GLY A 30 0.68 9.38 -27.82
CA GLY A 30 -0.77 9.45 -27.94
C GLY A 30 -1.47 8.17 -27.48
N VAL A 31 -0.94 6.99 -27.81
CA VAL A 31 -1.46 5.70 -27.33
C VAL A 31 -1.32 5.60 -25.81
N VAL A 32 -0.16 5.97 -25.25
CA VAL A 32 0.05 5.97 -23.79
C VAL A 32 -0.94 6.91 -23.10
N LEU A 33 -1.18 8.11 -23.65
CA LEU A 33 -2.19 9.04 -23.13
C LEU A 33 -3.59 8.43 -23.18
N LEU A 34 -3.95 7.79 -24.28
CA LEU A 34 -5.25 7.12 -24.43
C LEU A 34 -5.42 6.01 -23.38
N CYS A 35 -4.42 5.14 -23.22
CA CYS A 35 -4.41 4.11 -22.19
C CYS A 35 -4.59 4.70 -20.78
N LEU A 36 -3.88 5.79 -20.49
CA LEU A 36 -3.99 6.49 -19.20
C LEU A 36 -5.41 7.04 -18.97
N VAL A 37 -6.02 7.65 -19.99
CA VAL A 37 -7.38 8.20 -19.92
C VAL A 37 -8.42 7.10 -19.76
N LEU A 38 -8.26 5.96 -20.45
CA LEU A 38 -9.14 4.79 -20.27
C LEU A 38 -9.01 4.20 -18.86
N ALA A 39 -7.78 4.18 -18.33
CA ALA A 39 -7.49 3.74 -16.97
C ALA A 39 -7.84 4.76 -15.89
N ARG A 40 -8.44 5.92 -16.21
CA ARG A 40 -8.75 6.99 -15.23
C ARG A 40 -9.50 6.49 -14.00
N LYS A 41 -10.36 5.48 -14.18
CA LYS A 41 -11.19 4.91 -13.11
C LYS A 41 -10.37 4.16 -12.06
N GLU A 42 -9.15 3.72 -12.38
CA GLU A 42 -8.25 3.04 -11.44
C GLU A 42 -7.48 4.02 -10.55
N PHE A 43 -7.46 5.32 -10.89
CA PHE A 43 -6.76 6.35 -10.11
C PHE A 43 -7.64 6.97 -9.00
N TYR A 44 -8.32 6.13 -8.22
CA TYR A 44 -9.22 6.54 -7.13
C TYR A 44 -8.54 6.61 -5.76
N ARG A 45 -7.24 6.32 -5.67
CA ARG A 45 -6.52 6.34 -4.39
C ARG A 45 -6.41 7.75 -3.82
N VAL A 46 -6.85 7.90 -2.57
CA VAL A 46 -6.79 9.13 -1.77
C VAL A 46 -5.41 9.32 -1.15
N LYS A 47 -4.80 8.22 -0.68
CA LYS A 47 -3.47 8.21 -0.07
C LYS A 47 -2.57 7.21 -0.78
N PHE A 48 -1.32 7.59 -0.98
CA PHE A 48 -0.29 6.70 -1.48
C PHE A 48 0.71 6.42 -0.37
N VAL A 49 0.69 5.19 0.15
CA VAL A 49 1.66 4.75 1.15
C VAL A 49 2.83 4.11 0.43
N TYR A 50 3.99 4.75 0.52
CA TYR A 50 5.20 4.28 -0.12
C TYR A 50 6.02 3.43 0.85
N THR A 51 6.11 2.14 0.56
CA THR A 51 6.89 1.20 1.36
C THR A 51 8.38 1.34 1.04
N TRP A 52 9.24 1.12 2.03
CA TRP A 52 10.70 1.02 1.85
C TRP A 52 11.12 0.05 0.73
N SER A 53 10.41 -1.07 0.56
CA SER A 53 10.67 -2.01 -0.53
C SER A 53 10.48 -1.38 -1.90
N ARG A 54 9.41 -0.58 -2.10
CA ARG A 54 9.18 0.16 -3.34
C ARG A 54 10.20 1.28 -3.53
N ALA A 55 10.57 1.97 -2.45
CA ALA A 55 11.64 2.96 -2.44
C ALA A 55 12.96 2.40 -2.98
N LEU A 56 13.34 1.21 -2.52
CA LEU A 56 14.55 0.54 -2.97
C LEU A 56 14.48 0.16 -4.46
N ILE A 57 13.35 -0.39 -4.91
CA ILE A 57 13.15 -0.75 -6.32
C ILE A 57 13.24 0.48 -7.22
N ASP A 58 12.52 1.55 -6.89
CA ASP A 58 12.53 2.77 -7.71
C ASP A 58 13.90 3.44 -7.69
N THR A 59 14.56 3.48 -6.53
CA THR A 59 15.94 3.99 -6.40
C THR A 59 16.90 3.18 -7.26
N PHE A 60 16.74 1.85 -7.30
CA PHE A 60 17.53 0.98 -8.16
C PHE A 60 17.28 1.27 -9.64
N ILE A 61 16.02 1.40 -10.06
CA ILE A 61 15.65 1.74 -11.44
C ILE A 61 16.26 3.10 -11.84
N PHE A 62 16.11 4.13 -11.01
CA PHE A 62 16.69 5.45 -11.26
C PHE A 62 18.22 5.40 -11.33
N SER A 63 18.85 4.63 -10.42
CA SER A 63 20.31 4.49 -10.39
C SER A 63 20.84 3.80 -11.65
N VAL A 64 20.17 2.74 -12.10
CA VAL A 64 20.51 2.05 -13.36
C VAL A 64 20.32 2.98 -14.56
N ALA A 65 19.21 3.73 -14.62
CA ALA A 65 18.94 4.68 -15.70
C ALA A 65 20.00 5.79 -15.76
N ILE A 66 20.37 6.36 -14.61
CA ILE A 66 21.45 7.35 -14.49
C ILE A 66 22.78 6.74 -14.94
N PHE A 67 23.11 5.55 -14.46
CA PHE A 67 24.36 4.87 -14.80
C PHE A 67 24.46 4.65 -16.32
N VAL A 68 23.42 4.13 -16.96
CA VAL A 68 23.37 3.94 -18.42
C VAL A 68 23.52 5.27 -19.15
N TYR A 69 22.84 6.32 -18.70
CA TYR A 69 22.93 7.65 -19.31
C TYR A 69 24.35 8.27 -19.19
N LEU A 70 24.98 8.14 -18.03
CA LEU A 70 26.36 8.58 -17.81
C LEU A 70 27.34 7.75 -18.64
N TRP A 71 27.13 6.44 -18.73
CA TRP A 71 27.99 5.53 -19.50
C TRP A 71 27.95 5.85 -20.99
N ILE A 72 26.76 6.07 -21.57
CA ILE A 72 26.59 6.53 -22.96
C ILE A 72 27.32 7.86 -23.16
N GLY A 73 27.18 8.81 -22.24
CA GLY A 73 27.83 10.11 -22.33
C GLY A 73 29.36 10.06 -22.29
N ILE A 74 29.94 9.21 -21.44
CA ILE A 74 31.40 9.02 -21.34
C ILE A 74 31.92 8.28 -22.57
N TYR A 75 31.24 7.22 -23.00
CA TYR A 75 31.60 6.43 -24.17
C TYR A 75 31.60 7.27 -25.45
N ASN A 76 30.66 8.20 -25.56
CA ASN A 76 30.53 9.10 -26.70
C ASN A 76 31.41 10.37 -26.62
N ARG A 77 32.38 10.45 -25.68
CA ARG A 77 33.29 11.60 -25.60
C ARG A 77 34.30 11.60 -26.76
N PRO A 78 34.43 12.71 -27.51
CA PRO A 78 35.31 12.78 -28.68
C PRO A 78 36.81 12.69 -28.35
N SER A 79 37.22 12.79 -27.07
CA SER A 79 38.64 12.68 -26.70
C SER A 79 39.16 11.23 -26.65
N LEU A 80 38.27 10.22 -26.66
CA LEU A 80 38.65 8.80 -26.73
C LEU A 80 38.83 8.40 -28.19
N ARG A 81 39.95 8.82 -28.79
CA ARG A 81 40.37 8.54 -30.17
C ARG A 81 40.53 7.04 -30.43
N LYS A 82 39.46 6.40 -30.86
CA LYS A 82 39.49 5.24 -31.75
C LYS A 82 38.24 5.36 -32.64
N PRO A 83 38.35 5.11 -33.95
CA PRO A 83 37.20 5.19 -34.85
C PRO A 83 36.33 3.97 -34.60
N HIS A 84 35.31 4.12 -33.77
CA HIS A 84 34.26 3.12 -33.61
C HIS A 84 32.99 3.73 -34.17
N VAL A 85 32.26 2.96 -34.97
CA VAL A 85 30.97 3.38 -35.51
C VAL A 85 29.97 3.36 -34.36
N VAL A 86 29.63 4.53 -33.86
CA VAL A 86 28.60 4.68 -32.83
C VAL A 86 27.24 4.64 -33.55
N PRO A 87 26.33 3.71 -33.22
CA PRO A 87 25.00 3.70 -33.82
C PRO A 87 24.25 5.00 -33.56
N ASP A 88 23.47 5.49 -34.53
CA ASP A 88 22.77 6.79 -34.48
C ASP A 88 21.89 7.00 -33.22
N TRP A 89 21.38 5.92 -32.61
CA TRP A 89 20.58 5.96 -31.38
C TRP A 89 21.39 6.24 -30.11
N MET A 90 22.72 6.18 -30.16
CA MET A 90 23.64 6.36 -29.01
C MET A 90 24.48 7.65 -29.11
N VAL A 91 24.33 8.42 -30.18
CA VAL A 91 25.12 9.64 -30.42
C VAL A 91 24.51 10.84 -29.69
N VAL A 92 25.18 11.30 -28.64
CA VAL A 92 24.95 12.60 -28.00
C VAL A 92 25.78 13.66 -28.71
N LYS A 93 25.13 14.49 -29.54
CA LYS A 93 25.76 15.40 -30.51
C LYS A 93 26.65 16.51 -29.89
N SER A 94 26.45 16.84 -28.60
CA SER A 94 27.20 17.89 -27.89
C SER A 94 27.27 17.63 -26.38
N GLN A 95 28.36 18.06 -25.72
CA GLN A 95 28.49 18.02 -24.27
C GLN A 95 27.41 18.85 -23.56
N GLU A 96 26.94 19.94 -24.18
CA GLU A 96 25.87 20.77 -23.63
C GLU A 96 24.54 20.00 -23.53
N ILE A 97 24.22 19.20 -24.57
CA ILE A 97 23.02 18.35 -24.60
C ILE A 97 23.10 17.26 -23.52
N TRP A 98 24.30 16.75 -23.25
CA TRP A 98 24.53 15.78 -22.18
C TRP A 98 24.31 16.40 -20.79
N PHE A 99 24.86 17.59 -20.53
CA PHE A 99 24.62 18.31 -19.27
C PHE A 99 23.15 18.68 -19.07
N LEU A 100 22.47 19.12 -20.13
CA LEU A 100 21.03 19.38 -20.12
C LEU A 100 20.22 18.13 -19.75
N GLY A 101 20.62 16.96 -20.23
CA GLY A 101 19.95 15.71 -19.87
C GLY A 101 20.16 15.27 -18.41
N ILE A 102 21.37 15.44 -17.86
CA ILE A 102 21.61 15.21 -16.41
C ILE A 102 20.73 16.14 -15.57
N MET A 103 20.68 17.43 -15.92
CA MET A 103 19.83 18.39 -15.25
C MET A 103 18.35 18.00 -15.34
N GLY A 104 17.90 17.51 -16.49
CA GLY A 104 16.54 17.00 -16.67
C GLY A 104 16.21 15.82 -15.76
N ILE A 105 17.13 14.86 -15.62
CA ILE A 105 16.98 13.72 -14.70
C ILE A 105 16.91 14.18 -13.24
N LEU A 106 17.77 15.11 -12.84
CA LEU A 106 17.77 15.67 -11.47
C LEU A 106 16.46 16.40 -11.16
N ILE A 107 15.96 17.22 -12.10
CA ILE A 107 14.68 17.91 -11.98
C ILE A 107 13.53 16.90 -11.90
N ALA A 108 13.53 15.86 -12.73
CA ALA A 108 12.52 14.81 -12.68
C ALA A 108 12.52 14.07 -11.32
N GLY A 109 13.70 13.76 -10.79
CA GLY A 109 13.86 13.18 -9.46
C GLY A 109 13.33 14.10 -8.35
N LEU A 110 13.60 15.41 -8.44
CA LEU A 110 13.10 16.40 -7.49
C LEU A 110 11.57 16.54 -7.54
N ILE A 111 10.98 16.58 -8.75
CA ILE A 111 9.52 16.60 -8.92
C ILE A 111 8.90 15.33 -8.31
N LEU A 112 9.49 14.16 -8.55
CA LEU A 112 9.03 12.89 -7.97
C LEU A 112 9.09 12.91 -6.44
N ALA A 113 10.19 13.43 -5.86
CA ALA A 113 10.33 13.58 -4.42
C ALA A 113 9.29 14.56 -3.83
N LEU A 114 9.01 15.68 -4.49
CA LEU A 114 7.98 16.64 -4.06
C LEU A 114 6.58 16.03 -4.13
N LEU A 115 6.26 15.32 -5.23
CA LEU A 115 5.00 14.60 -5.36
C LEU A 115 4.82 13.55 -4.27
N TYR A 116 5.91 12.88 -3.87
CA TYR A 116 5.90 11.92 -2.78
C TYR A 116 5.53 12.59 -1.43
N VAL A 117 6.21 13.70 -1.07
CA VAL A 117 5.91 14.43 0.17
C VAL A 117 4.47 14.92 0.16
N TYR A 118 4.02 15.49 -0.94
CA TYR A 118 2.65 15.99 -1.10
C TYR A 118 1.61 14.86 -0.95
N THR A 119 1.83 13.70 -1.57
CA THR A 119 0.86 12.59 -1.54
C THR A 119 0.86 11.84 -0.20
N THR A 120 1.95 11.95 0.57
CA THR A 120 2.03 11.37 1.92
C THR A 120 1.26 12.20 2.94
N TYR A 121 1.21 13.52 2.74
CA TYR A 121 0.50 14.46 3.60
C TYR A 121 -1.00 14.49 3.23
N THR A 122 -1.81 13.70 3.94
CA THR A 122 -3.27 13.83 3.91
C THR A 122 -3.80 14.02 5.32
N THR A 123 -4.81 14.88 5.46
CA THR A 123 -5.52 15.12 6.72
C THR A 123 -6.58 14.04 6.98
N GLU A 124 -6.95 13.26 5.97
CA GLU A 124 -7.93 12.20 6.14
C GLU A 124 -7.30 10.97 6.79
N THR A 125 -7.87 10.57 7.93
CA THR A 125 -7.49 9.36 8.64
C THR A 125 -8.47 8.25 8.30
N LEU A 126 -7.95 7.06 7.99
CA LEU A 126 -8.77 5.86 7.95
C LEU A 126 -9.30 5.61 9.38
N GLY A 127 -10.59 5.27 9.52
CA GLY A 127 -11.21 4.96 10.80
C GLY A 127 -11.69 6.18 11.61
N SER A 128 -12.40 5.89 12.69
CA SER A 128 -12.99 6.89 13.58
C SER A 128 -12.13 7.11 14.83
N PRO A 129 -12.13 8.33 15.39
CA PRO A 129 -11.50 8.58 16.67
C PRO A 129 -12.18 7.73 17.77
N TYR A 130 -11.41 7.40 18.80
CA TYR A 130 -11.93 6.68 19.96
C TYR A 130 -13.10 7.45 20.58
N ASN A 131 -14.27 6.81 20.64
CA ASN A 131 -15.46 7.35 21.28
C ASN A 131 -16.00 6.31 22.27
N LYS A 132 -15.73 6.54 23.56
CA LYS A 132 -16.10 5.63 24.65
C LYS A 132 -17.60 5.29 24.62
N THR A 133 -18.46 6.31 24.52
CA THR A 133 -19.91 6.14 24.55
C THR A 133 -20.43 5.28 23.40
N LYS A 134 -19.90 5.47 22.18
CA LYS A 134 -20.29 4.66 21.01
C LYS A 134 -19.87 3.20 21.19
N ILE A 135 -18.65 2.97 21.66
CA ILE A 135 -18.08 1.63 21.88
C ILE A 135 -18.85 0.88 22.98
N GLU A 136 -19.09 1.52 24.13
CA GLU A 136 -19.82 0.89 25.23
C GLU A 136 -21.26 0.56 24.83
N LYS A 137 -21.93 1.44 24.06
CA LYS A 137 -23.25 1.17 23.50
C LYS A 137 -23.23 -0.02 22.54
N HIS A 138 -22.20 -0.12 21.70
CA HIS A 138 -22.00 -1.24 20.78
C HIS A 138 -21.85 -2.56 21.53
N PHE A 139 -20.97 -2.60 22.53
CA PHE A 139 -20.76 -3.78 23.37
C PHE A 139 -21.99 -4.16 24.18
N ALA A 140 -22.77 -3.18 24.66
CA ALA A 140 -24.03 -3.46 25.34
C ALA A 140 -25.09 -4.09 24.42
N THR A 141 -25.02 -3.82 23.10
CA THR A 141 -26.00 -4.29 22.12
C THR A 141 -25.61 -5.66 21.55
N TYR A 142 -24.35 -5.82 21.15
CA TYR A 142 -23.88 -7.01 20.41
C TYR A 142 -22.91 -7.90 21.19
N GLY A 143 -22.49 -7.48 22.38
CA GLY A 143 -21.42 -8.14 23.12
C GLY A 143 -20.03 -7.83 22.57
N GLY A 144 -19.06 -8.66 22.95
CA GLY A 144 -17.68 -8.60 22.51
C GLY A 144 -17.05 -9.98 22.45
N ASN A 145 -15.85 -10.05 21.89
CA ASN A 145 -14.99 -11.22 21.85
C ASN A 145 -13.78 -11.07 22.80
N ASP A 146 -12.90 -12.07 22.79
CA ASP A 146 -11.67 -12.16 23.58
C ASP A 146 -10.77 -10.91 23.47
N ILE A 147 -10.70 -10.28 22.29
CA ILE A 147 -9.86 -9.10 22.05
C ILE A 147 -10.58 -7.76 22.22
N SER A 148 -11.91 -7.74 22.40
CA SER A 148 -12.71 -6.50 22.37
C SER A 148 -12.27 -5.48 23.41
N HIS A 149 -11.81 -5.94 24.57
CA HIS A 149 -11.34 -5.08 25.65
C HIS A 149 -10.11 -4.23 25.24
N LEU A 150 -9.31 -4.69 24.26
CA LEU A 150 -8.12 -4.00 23.78
C LEU A 150 -8.40 -2.65 23.11
N VAL A 151 -9.66 -2.38 22.74
CA VAL A 151 -10.08 -1.07 22.21
C VAL A 151 -9.82 0.06 23.22
N HIS A 152 -9.86 -0.24 24.52
CA HIS A 152 -9.69 0.74 25.60
C HIS A 152 -8.23 1.18 25.79
N LEU A 153 -7.27 0.47 25.20
CA LEU A 153 -5.84 0.84 25.26
C LEU A 153 -5.53 2.07 24.39
N ARG A 154 -6.40 2.43 23.43
CA ARG A 154 -6.29 3.62 22.57
C ARG A 154 -5.00 3.69 21.74
N ASP A 155 -4.29 2.57 21.60
CA ASP A 155 -3.10 2.40 20.77
C ASP A 155 -3.44 1.92 19.35
N LYS A 156 -4.71 1.55 19.12
CA LYS A 156 -5.25 1.05 17.87
C LYS A 156 -6.38 1.95 17.36
N HIS A 157 -6.51 2.02 16.05
CA HIS A 157 -7.59 2.70 15.36
C HIS A 157 -8.81 1.80 15.26
N ILE A 158 -9.97 2.42 15.04
CA ILE A 158 -11.25 1.74 14.94
C ILE A 158 -11.85 2.00 13.57
N PHE A 159 -12.19 0.94 12.86
CA PHE A 159 -12.97 1.01 11.63
C PHE A 159 -14.38 0.50 11.94
N TRP A 160 -15.39 1.30 11.60
CA TRP A 160 -16.80 0.93 11.71
C TRP A 160 -17.32 0.60 10.31
N SER A 161 -18.15 -0.43 10.20
CA SER A 161 -18.96 -0.63 9.00
C SER A 161 -19.90 0.56 8.80
N SER A 162 -20.32 0.78 7.55
CA SER A 162 -21.23 1.86 7.17
C SER A 162 -22.56 1.85 7.93
N ASP A 163 -23.01 0.69 8.40
CA ASP A 163 -24.21 0.51 9.22
C ASP A 163 -23.95 0.50 10.74
N ASP A 164 -22.70 0.76 11.16
CA ASP A 164 -22.24 0.74 12.55
C ASP A 164 -22.46 -0.60 13.29
N LYS A 165 -22.78 -1.68 12.57
CA LYS A 165 -23.05 -3.00 13.17
C LYS A 165 -21.81 -3.82 13.44
N LEU A 166 -20.70 -3.52 12.76
CA LEU A 166 -19.43 -4.21 12.95
C LEU A 166 -18.31 -3.21 13.19
N MET A 167 -17.42 -3.58 14.09
CA MET A 167 -16.25 -2.82 14.48
C MET A 167 -14.99 -3.67 14.28
N PHE A 168 -13.99 -3.10 13.62
CA PHE A 168 -12.66 -3.69 13.49
C PHE A 168 -11.65 -2.82 14.22
N ILE A 169 -10.82 -3.45 15.03
CA ILE A 169 -9.71 -2.79 15.71
C ILE A 169 -8.45 -3.05 14.89
N TYR A 170 -7.69 -2.02 14.55
CA TYR A 170 -6.54 -2.19 13.67
C TYR A 170 -5.41 -1.20 13.98
N ARG A 171 -4.22 -1.52 13.48
CA ARG A 171 -3.08 -0.61 13.48
C ARG A 171 -2.45 -0.56 12.10
N THR A 172 -1.94 0.59 11.70
CA THR A 172 -1.18 0.72 10.46
C THR A 172 0.31 0.60 10.72
N TYR A 173 1.01 -0.11 9.84
CA TYR A 173 2.46 -0.18 9.82
C TYR A 173 2.93 -0.24 8.38
N ALA A 174 3.69 0.78 7.93
CA ALA A 174 4.00 0.99 6.51
C ALA A 174 2.71 0.91 5.65
N ASP A 175 2.70 0.11 4.58
CA ASP A 175 1.53 -0.13 3.72
C ASP A 175 0.58 -1.21 4.24
N LYS A 176 0.73 -1.69 5.49
CA LYS A 176 -0.12 -2.72 6.07
C LYS A 176 -1.13 -2.14 7.03
N MET A 177 -2.37 -2.60 6.91
CA MET A 177 -3.43 -2.38 7.89
C MET A 177 -3.61 -3.70 8.65
N VAL A 178 -3.00 -3.81 9.82
CA VAL A 178 -3.06 -5.01 10.65
C VAL A 178 -4.34 -4.95 11.48
N ILE A 179 -5.33 -5.74 11.07
CA ILE A 179 -6.60 -5.92 11.79
C ILE A 179 -6.39 -6.98 12.85
N MET A 180 -6.77 -6.65 14.08
CA MET A 180 -6.66 -7.54 15.23
C MET A 180 -7.96 -8.31 15.39
N GLY A 181 -7.84 -9.63 15.28
CA GLY A 181 -8.87 -10.65 15.41
C GLY A 181 -10.10 -10.48 14.53
N ASN A 182 -11.16 -11.15 14.97
CA ASN A 182 -12.47 -11.12 14.32
C ASN A 182 -13.18 -9.78 14.55
N PRO A 183 -14.09 -9.39 13.63
CA PRO A 183 -14.91 -8.20 13.85
C PRO A 183 -15.82 -8.36 15.08
N ILE A 184 -16.17 -7.22 15.67
CA ILE A 184 -16.97 -7.15 16.89
C ILE A 184 -18.33 -6.55 16.55
N GLY A 185 -19.41 -7.29 16.79
CA GLY A 185 -20.76 -6.85 16.47
C GLY A 185 -21.65 -7.97 15.92
N ASP A 186 -22.57 -7.60 15.02
CA ASP A 186 -23.45 -8.57 14.34
C ASP A 186 -22.73 -9.29 13.21
N LEU A 187 -22.30 -10.52 13.47
CA LEU A 187 -21.51 -11.32 12.54
C LEU A 187 -22.25 -11.68 11.24
N SER A 188 -23.57 -11.48 11.17
CA SER A 188 -24.36 -11.68 9.94
C SER A 188 -23.94 -10.72 8.81
N TYR A 189 -23.30 -9.60 9.15
CA TYR A 189 -22.83 -8.58 8.21
C TYR A 189 -21.34 -8.66 7.90
N THR A 190 -20.65 -9.72 8.38
CA THR A 190 -19.18 -9.82 8.34
C THR A 190 -18.62 -9.71 6.91
N GLN A 191 -19.26 -10.38 5.95
CA GLN A 191 -18.83 -10.35 4.55
C GLN A 191 -18.85 -8.93 3.98
N THR A 192 -20.00 -8.26 4.04
CA THR A 192 -20.16 -6.88 3.54
C THR A 192 -19.20 -5.91 4.24
N ALA A 193 -19.00 -6.07 5.55
CA ALA A 193 -18.12 -5.19 6.31
C ALA A 193 -16.63 -5.39 5.97
N VAL A 194 -16.21 -6.63 5.68
CA VAL A 194 -14.85 -6.93 5.20
C VAL A 194 -14.64 -6.37 3.80
N GLU A 195 -15.60 -6.51 2.90
CA GLU A 195 -15.56 -5.89 1.56
C GLU A 195 -15.41 -4.36 1.67
N GLU A 196 -16.22 -3.72 2.52
CA GLU A 196 -16.13 -2.28 2.78
C GLU A 196 -14.75 -1.89 3.31
N LEU A 197 -14.24 -2.64 4.29
CA LEU A 197 -12.91 -2.43 4.87
C LEU A 197 -11.82 -2.57 3.81
N MET A 198 -11.88 -3.58 2.94
CA MET A 198 -10.90 -3.79 1.87
C MET A 198 -10.92 -2.66 0.85
N VAL A 199 -12.11 -2.22 0.43
CA VAL A 199 -12.27 -1.07 -0.49
C VAL A 199 -11.67 0.18 0.14
N ARG A 200 -12.00 0.46 1.40
CA ARG A 200 -11.47 1.62 2.15
C ARG A 200 -9.96 1.51 2.35
N ALA A 201 -9.44 0.36 2.75
CA ALA A 201 -7.99 0.15 2.89
C ALA A 201 -7.26 0.42 1.57
N ASN A 202 -7.78 -0.09 0.45
CA ASN A 202 -7.19 0.11 -0.87
C ASN A 202 -7.24 1.57 -1.35
N GLN A 203 -8.33 2.30 -1.06
CA GLN A 203 -8.42 3.75 -1.31
C GLN A 203 -7.32 4.53 -0.59
N PHE A 204 -6.97 4.12 0.63
CA PHE A 204 -5.90 4.72 1.43
C PHE A 204 -4.51 4.09 1.16
N GLY A 205 -4.41 3.16 0.20
CA GLY A 205 -3.16 2.53 -0.21
C GLY A 205 -2.62 1.49 0.79
N TYR A 206 -3.46 1.02 1.72
CA TYR A 206 -3.12 -0.05 2.66
C TYR A 206 -3.52 -1.43 2.13
N ARG A 207 -2.78 -2.45 2.59
CA ARG A 207 -3.06 -3.86 2.39
C ARG A 207 -3.54 -4.44 3.73
N PRO A 208 -4.80 -4.89 3.84
CA PRO A 208 -5.31 -5.56 5.03
C PRO A 208 -4.49 -6.81 5.37
N VAL A 209 -4.25 -7.02 6.65
CA VAL A 209 -3.64 -8.23 7.22
C VAL A 209 -4.43 -8.57 8.46
N PHE A 210 -5.07 -9.74 8.49
CA PHE A 210 -5.85 -10.19 9.64
C PHE A 210 -4.97 -11.04 10.56
N TYR A 211 -4.92 -10.68 11.84
CA TYR A 211 -4.10 -11.32 12.86
C TYR A 211 -4.98 -11.98 13.92
N GLU A 212 -4.68 -13.22 14.32
CA GLU A 212 -5.46 -13.98 15.34
C GLU A 212 -6.96 -14.10 15.01
N ILE A 213 -7.29 -14.57 13.80
CA ILE A 213 -8.66 -14.85 13.37
C ILE A 213 -9.03 -16.33 13.52
N ASP A 214 -10.33 -16.61 13.56
CA ASP A 214 -10.85 -17.98 13.64
C ASP A 214 -11.01 -18.67 12.27
N GLU A 215 -11.42 -19.94 12.29
CA GLU A 215 -11.61 -20.77 11.10
C GLU A 215 -12.71 -20.25 10.17
N ALA A 216 -13.78 -19.64 10.71
CA ALA A 216 -14.88 -19.10 9.90
C ALA A 216 -14.42 -17.88 9.09
N MET A 217 -13.65 -16.99 9.71
CA MET A 217 -13.05 -15.84 9.07
C MET A 217 -11.99 -16.27 8.04
N ILE A 218 -11.20 -17.32 8.33
CA ILE A 218 -10.25 -17.90 7.36
C ILE A 218 -10.97 -18.36 6.09
N ALA A 219 -12.05 -19.13 6.22
CA ALA A 219 -12.80 -19.63 5.08
C ALA A 219 -13.32 -18.49 4.19
N MET A 220 -13.89 -17.43 4.79
CA MET A 220 -14.40 -16.28 4.05
C MET A 220 -13.28 -15.43 3.41
N LEU A 221 -12.16 -15.23 4.09
CA LEU A 221 -11.03 -14.47 3.53
C LEU A 221 -10.34 -15.24 2.40
N HIS A 222 -10.40 -16.57 2.39
CA HIS A 222 -9.85 -17.39 1.32
C HIS A 222 -10.54 -17.10 -0.02
N GLU A 223 -11.86 -16.89 -0.01
CA GLU A 223 -12.63 -16.48 -1.19
C GLU A 223 -12.21 -15.11 -1.74
N HIS A 224 -11.61 -14.27 -0.89
CA HIS A 224 -11.09 -12.95 -1.24
C HIS A 224 -9.60 -12.96 -1.63
N GLY A 225 -8.99 -14.15 -1.77
CA GLY A 225 -7.60 -14.31 -2.23
C GLY A 225 -6.55 -14.00 -1.16
N PHE A 226 -6.90 -14.15 0.13
CA PHE A 226 -5.91 -14.07 1.20
C PHE A 226 -5.12 -15.37 1.33
N ASP A 227 -3.83 -15.22 1.63
CA ASP A 227 -2.95 -16.31 2.05
C ASP A 227 -2.96 -16.43 3.59
N PHE A 228 -2.78 -17.64 4.10
CA PHE A 228 -2.85 -17.94 5.54
C PHE A 228 -1.55 -18.54 6.08
N MET A 229 -1.23 -18.17 7.31
CA MET A 229 -0.15 -18.77 8.08
C MET A 229 -0.62 -19.03 9.49
N LYS A 230 -0.48 -20.27 9.97
CA LYS A 230 -0.81 -20.63 11.35
C LYS A 230 0.24 -20.04 12.30
N ILE A 231 -0.19 -19.15 13.18
CA ILE A 231 0.67 -18.52 14.19
C ILE A 231 0.69 -19.34 15.49
N GLY A 232 -0.45 -19.90 15.90
CA GLY A 232 -0.59 -20.64 17.14
C GLY A 232 -1.99 -21.20 17.34
N GLU A 233 -2.27 -21.65 18.56
CA GLU A 233 -3.58 -22.12 19.00
C GLU A 233 -3.93 -21.44 20.33
N GLN A 234 -5.21 -21.08 20.50
CA GLN A 234 -5.72 -20.57 21.75
C GLN A 234 -6.18 -21.73 22.65
N GLY A 235 -5.71 -21.75 23.89
CA GLY A 235 -6.10 -22.75 24.87
C GLY A 235 -7.38 -22.36 25.60
N TYR A 236 -8.52 -22.89 25.18
CA TYR A 236 -9.78 -22.75 25.91
C TYR A 236 -9.91 -23.80 27.00
N VAL A 237 -10.33 -23.37 28.20
CA VAL A 237 -10.63 -24.26 29.32
C VAL A 237 -12.08 -24.07 29.71
N ASP A 238 -12.85 -25.16 29.65
CA ASP A 238 -14.20 -25.20 30.17
C ASP A 238 -14.15 -25.12 31.70
N VAL A 239 -14.48 -23.94 32.22
CA VAL A 239 -14.41 -23.63 33.66
C VAL A 239 -15.45 -24.40 34.47
N GLU A 240 -16.60 -24.74 33.88
CA GLU A 240 -17.67 -25.45 34.57
C GLU A 240 -17.28 -26.90 34.86
N ASN A 241 -16.60 -27.53 33.90
CA ASN A 241 -16.12 -28.90 34.02
C ASN A 241 -14.66 -29.01 34.50
N PHE A 242 -13.99 -27.87 34.75
CA PHE A 242 -12.61 -27.87 35.20
C PHE A 242 -12.52 -28.18 36.70
N THR A 243 -12.04 -29.38 37.02
CA THR A 243 -11.60 -29.74 38.39
C THR A 243 -10.09 -29.83 38.50
N LEU A 244 -9.50 -29.53 39.67
CA LEU A 244 -8.11 -29.82 40.00
C LEU A 244 -7.89 -31.27 40.47
N THR A 245 -8.97 -32.01 40.74
CA THR A 245 -8.90 -33.41 41.18
C THR A 245 -8.66 -34.37 40.01
N GLY A 246 -8.02 -35.50 40.30
CA GLY A 246 -7.80 -36.58 39.33
C GLY A 246 -6.33 -36.79 38.92
N LYS A 247 -6.00 -38.04 38.55
CA LYS A 247 -4.62 -38.49 38.27
C LYS A 247 -3.91 -37.63 37.22
N LYS A 248 -4.61 -37.22 36.16
CA LYS A 248 -4.04 -36.43 35.05
C LYS A 248 -3.72 -34.97 35.42
N LYS A 249 -4.29 -34.44 36.51
CA LYS A 249 -4.13 -33.03 36.94
C LYS A 249 -3.30 -32.86 38.21
N LYS A 250 -2.68 -33.94 38.71
CA LYS A 250 -1.80 -33.94 39.90
C LYS A 250 -0.73 -32.84 39.85
N ARG A 251 -0.13 -32.58 38.67
CA ARG A 251 0.89 -31.53 38.52
C ARG A 251 0.34 -30.13 38.77
N LEU A 252 -0.85 -29.83 38.24
CA LEU A 252 -1.50 -28.53 38.45
C LEU A 252 -1.97 -28.38 39.91
N ALA A 253 -2.54 -29.44 40.49
CA ALA A 253 -2.96 -29.43 41.89
C ALA A 253 -1.80 -29.24 42.87
N GLY A 254 -0.63 -29.84 42.59
CA GLY A 254 0.57 -29.69 43.42
C GLY A 254 1.18 -28.29 43.40
N CYS A 255 0.94 -27.48 42.36
CA CYS A 255 1.37 -26.08 42.30
C CYS A 255 0.44 -25.13 43.05
N TYR A 256 -0.74 -25.58 43.46
CA TYR A 256 -1.73 -24.76 44.17
C TYR A 256 -1.54 -24.78 45.69
N GLN A 257 -0.77 -25.73 46.23
CA GLN A 257 -0.43 -25.85 47.65
C GLN A 257 0.77 -24.97 48.01
#